data_AF-A0AAU9RAW0-F1
#
_entry.id   AF-A0AAU9RAW0-F1
#
_cell.length_a   1.000
_cell.length_b   1.000
_cell.length_c   1.000
_cell.angle_alpha   90.00
_cell.angle_beta   90.00
_cell.angle_gamma   90.00
#
_symmetry.space_group_name_H-M   'P 1'
#
loop_
_entity.id
_entity.type
_entity.pdbx_description
1 polymer ?
#
loop_
_entity_poly.entity_id
_entity_poly.type
_entity_poly.pdbx_seq_one_letter_code
_entity_poly.pdbx_strand_id
1 'polypeptide(L)'
;MSRMMGLLDLEKHFAFYGAYHSNPINIVIHIIFVWPIVFTALLLLHPATPICGPSQLGLPQSLDGVLRLNVGFIATVVYALFYICLDKKSGFVAALMCFACWVGSSFLATSLGPSLALKFVKYSFEREKQYILAESLFDVDTVTTSLSFQQVGLASQLLCWTGQFLGHGLFEKRAPALLDNLVQAFLMAPFFVLLEVLQSVFGYEPYPGFQARVNAKVESDIKEWREKKQIKKNKIT
;
A
#
# COMPACT_ATOMS: atom_id res chain seq x y z
N MET A 1 13.94 -0.66 25.66
CA MET A 1 12.45 -0.66 25.79
C MET A 1 11.78 0.65 25.35
N SER A 2 12.36 1.85 25.52
CA SER A 2 11.67 3.12 25.18
C SER A 2 11.37 3.35 23.68
N ARG A 3 12.16 2.79 22.75
CA ARG A 3 11.97 2.98 21.29
C ARG A 3 10.82 2.13 20.72
N MET A 4 10.56 0.95 21.30
CA MET A 4 9.49 0.05 20.85
C MET A 4 8.11 0.52 21.36
N MET A 5 8.08 1.11 22.56
CA MET A 5 6.89 1.83 23.06
C MET A 5 6.49 2.98 22.14
N GLY A 6 7.45 3.60 21.46
CA GLY A 6 7.19 4.73 20.58
C GLY A 6 6.71 4.40 19.16
N LEU A 7 6.88 3.16 18.67
CA LEU A 7 6.39 2.71 17.35
C LEU A 7 4.96 2.16 17.41
N LEU A 8 4.57 1.62 18.56
CA LEU A 8 3.23 1.11 18.82
C LEU A 8 2.33 2.15 19.50
N ASP A 9 2.79 3.39 19.63
CA ASP A 9 2.02 4.50 20.20
C ASP A 9 0.98 4.98 19.16
N LEU A 10 -0.16 4.30 19.18
CA LEU A 10 -1.24 4.54 18.23
C LEU A 10 -1.76 5.98 18.29
N GLU A 11 -1.97 6.53 19.50
CA GLU A 11 -2.44 7.91 19.68
C GLU A 11 -1.47 8.91 19.04
N LYS A 12 -0.18 8.78 19.30
CA LYS A 12 0.83 9.68 18.75
C LYS A 12 0.86 9.60 17.22
N HIS A 13 0.88 8.40 16.66
CA HIS A 13 1.01 8.25 15.21
C HIS A 13 -0.26 8.65 14.46
N PHE A 14 -1.44 8.38 15.04
CA PHE A 14 -2.71 8.77 14.45
C PHE A 14 -2.95 10.29 14.57
N ALA A 15 -2.52 10.92 15.67
CA ALA A 15 -2.52 12.38 15.77
C ALA A 15 -1.57 13.04 14.76
N PHE A 16 -0.38 12.48 14.56
CA PHE A 16 0.53 12.95 13.52
C PHE A 16 -0.13 12.84 12.13
N TYR A 17 -0.85 11.75 11.84
CA TYR A 17 -1.63 11.62 10.62
C TYR A 17 -2.68 12.72 10.48
N GLY A 18 -3.52 12.94 11.51
CA GLY A 18 -4.56 13.97 11.49
C GLY A 18 -4.02 15.39 11.33
N ALA A 19 -2.83 15.68 11.85
CA ALA A 19 -2.18 16.99 11.68
C ALA A 19 -1.73 17.30 10.24
N TYR A 20 -1.66 16.28 9.38
CA TYR A 20 -1.33 16.40 7.96
C TYR A 20 -2.53 16.20 7.03
N HIS A 21 -3.63 15.62 7.54
CA HIS A 21 -4.83 15.28 6.79
C HIS A 21 -6.03 15.87 7.54
N SER A 22 -6.23 17.18 7.38
CA SER A 22 -7.30 17.92 8.06
C SER A 22 -8.47 18.24 7.14
N ASN A 23 -8.25 18.20 5.82
CA ASN A 23 -9.29 18.46 4.83
C ASN A 23 -10.08 17.17 4.53
N PRO A 24 -11.42 17.17 4.63
CA PRO A 24 -12.24 15.97 4.43
C PRO A 24 -12.11 15.39 3.01
N ILE A 25 -11.90 16.24 1.98
CA ILE A 25 -11.71 15.76 0.61
C ILE A 25 -10.39 15.00 0.50
N ASN A 26 -9.32 15.53 1.13
CA ASN A 26 -8.04 14.83 1.14
C ASN A 26 -8.15 13.49 1.88
N ILE A 27 -8.81 13.45 3.03
CA ILE A 27 -9.05 12.20 3.77
C ILE A 27 -9.78 11.17 2.89
N VAL A 28 -10.82 11.58 2.14
CA VAL A 28 -11.54 10.68 1.21
C VAL A 28 -10.63 10.18 0.08
N ILE A 29 -9.79 11.04 -0.51
CA ILE A 29 -8.79 10.64 -1.51
C ILE A 29 -7.86 9.57 -0.92
N HIS A 30 -7.44 9.74 0.34
CA HIS A 30 -6.61 8.76 1.04
C HIS A 30 -7.34 7.42 1.25
N ILE A 31 -8.57 7.45 1.73
CA ILE A 31 -9.40 6.25 1.92
C ILE A 31 -9.56 5.48 0.61
N ILE A 32 -9.84 6.16 -0.50
CA ILE A 32 -10.09 5.54 -1.81
C ILE A 32 -8.83 4.89 -2.37
N PHE A 33 -7.66 5.54 -2.28
CA PHE A 33 -6.48 5.11 -3.05
C PHE A 33 -5.45 4.30 -2.27
N VAL A 34 -5.42 4.36 -0.93
CA VAL A 34 -4.38 3.66 -0.14
C VAL A 34 -4.49 2.13 -0.27
N TRP A 35 -5.68 1.54 -0.15
CA TRP A 35 -5.85 0.09 -0.28
C TRP A 35 -5.60 -0.43 -1.71
N PRO A 36 -6.03 0.25 -2.78
CA PRO A 36 -5.58 -0.04 -4.14
C PRO A 36 -4.07 0.02 -4.34
N ILE A 37 -3.36 0.96 -3.69
CA ILE A 37 -1.89 1.01 -3.70
C ILE A 37 -1.31 -0.25 -3.07
N VAL A 38 -1.81 -0.69 -1.90
CA VAL A 38 -1.37 -1.93 -1.26
C VAL A 38 -1.63 -3.15 -2.16
N PHE A 39 -2.84 -3.27 -2.70
CA PHE A 39 -3.24 -4.36 -3.59
C PHE A 39 -2.34 -4.46 -4.82
N THR A 40 -2.11 -3.33 -5.49
CA THR A 40 -1.31 -3.30 -6.73
C THR A 40 0.19 -3.40 -6.48
N ALA A 41 0.68 -3.02 -5.28
CA ALA A 41 2.05 -3.31 -4.88
C ALA A 41 2.27 -4.83 -4.73
N LEU A 42 1.33 -5.53 -4.07
CA LEU A 42 1.37 -6.99 -3.97
C LEU A 42 1.24 -7.67 -5.34
N LEU A 43 0.42 -7.11 -6.24
CA LEU A 43 0.32 -7.55 -7.64
C LEU A 43 1.67 -7.47 -8.36
N LEU A 44 2.38 -6.35 -8.21
CA LEU A 44 3.71 -6.14 -8.82
C LEU A 44 4.81 -7.00 -8.18
N LEU A 45 4.64 -7.43 -6.92
CA LEU A 45 5.54 -8.35 -6.24
C LEU A 45 5.28 -9.83 -6.54
N HIS A 46 4.17 -10.17 -7.19
CA HIS A 46 3.82 -11.55 -7.56
C HIS A 46 4.94 -12.33 -8.30
N PRO A 47 5.70 -11.76 -9.27
CA PRO A 47 6.75 -12.51 -9.97
C PRO A 47 8.00 -12.78 -9.12
N ALA A 48 8.10 -12.24 -7.90
CA ALA A 48 9.23 -12.51 -7.02
C ALA A 48 9.36 -14.00 -6.70
N THR A 49 10.60 -14.46 -6.56
CA THR A 49 10.92 -15.87 -6.32
C THR A 49 10.23 -16.37 -5.04
N PRO A 50 9.49 -17.49 -5.12
CA PRO A 50 8.96 -18.15 -3.94
C PRO A 50 10.09 -18.54 -2.98
N ILE A 51 9.88 -18.31 -1.69
CA ILE A 51 10.83 -18.61 -0.63
C ILE A 51 10.66 -20.05 -0.16
N CYS A 52 9.41 -20.52 -0.15
CA CYS A 52 9.01 -21.88 0.19
C CYS A 52 8.12 -22.47 -0.91
N GLY A 53 8.21 -23.78 -1.12
CA GLY A 53 7.31 -24.51 -2.02
C GLY A 53 5.90 -24.60 -1.40
N PRO A 54 4.81 -24.44 -2.17
CA PRO A 54 3.44 -24.52 -1.63
C PRO A 54 3.12 -25.83 -0.92
N SER A 55 3.76 -26.93 -1.33
CA SER A 55 3.66 -28.26 -0.70
C SER A 55 4.13 -28.30 0.76
N GLN A 56 5.01 -27.39 1.17
CA GLN A 56 5.52 -27.30 2.54
C GLN A 56 4.49 -26.73 3.53
N LEU A 57 3.48 -26.03 3.02
CA LEU A 57 2.42 -25.40 3.82
C LEU A 57 1.09 -26.21 3.79
N GLY A 58 1.06 -27.36 3.11
CA GLY A 58 -0.13 -28.20 3.00
C GLY A 58 -1.27 -27.57 2.21
N LEU A 59 -0.99 -26.58 1.34
CA LEU A 59 -2.01 -25.97 0.50
C LEU A 59 -2.53 -26.98 -0.55
N PRO A 60 -3.84 -26.96 -0.88
CA PRO A 60 -4.38 -27.75 -1.98
C PRO A 60 -3.59 -27.50 -3.28
N GLN A 61 -3.36 -28.56 -4.04
CA GLN A 61 -2.61 -28.49 -5.31
C GLN A 61 -3.28 -27.55 -6.33
N SER A 62 -4.57 -27.28 -6.19
CA SER A 62 -5.30 -26.28 -7.01
C SER A 62 -4.90 -24.83 -6.76
N LEU A 63 -4.25 -24.54 -5.63
CA LEU A 63 -3.71 -23.22 -5.29
C LEU A 63 -2.20 -23.13 -5.59
N ASP A 64 -1.60 -24.23 -6.04
CA ASP A 64 -0.19 -24.31 -6.39
C ASP A 64 0.10 -23.40 -7.59
N GLY A 65 1.16 -22.61 -7.50
CA GLY A 65 1.51 -21.58 -8.49
C GLY A 65 0.69 -20.29 -8.45
N VAL A 66 -0.51 -20.28 -7.84
CA VAL A 66 -1.35 -19.08 -7.63
C VAL A 66 -0.90 -18.35 -6.36
N LEU A 67 -1.03 -18.98 -5.21
CA LEU A 67 -0.62 -18.38 -3.93
C LEU A 67 0.87 -18.60 -3.70
N ARG A 68 1.67 -17.59 -4.00
CA ARG A 68 3.13 -17.66 -3.91
C ARG A 68 3.61 -17.14 -2.55
N LEU A 69 4.33 -17.98 -1.82
CA LEU A 69 5.02 -17.62 -0.57
C LEU A 69 6.31 -16.85 -0.88
N ASN A 70 6.17 -15.66 -1.47
CA ASN A 70 7.28 -14.79 -1.86
C ASN A 70 7.38 -13.59 -0.90
N VAL A 71 8.19 -12.59 -1.28
CA VAL A 71 8.35 -11.36 -0.49
C VAL A 71 7.04 -10.60 -0.25
N GLY A 72 6.05 -10.70 -1.14
CA GLY A 72 4.72 -10.12 -0.96
C GLY A 72 3.93 -10.79 0.16
N PHE A 73 4.05 -12.12 0.30
CA PHE A 73 3.48 -12.84 1.44
C PHE A 73 4.15 -12.43 2.77
N ILE A 74 5.48 -12.31 2.79
CA ILE A 74 6.20 -11.82 3.99
C ILE A 74 5.73 -10.42 4.36
N ALA A 75 5.64 -9.49 3.39
CA ALA A 75 5.13 -8.16 3.64
C ALA A 75 3.72 -8.19 4.23
N THR A 76 2.84 -9.05 3.70
CA THR A 76 1.47 -9.25 4.20
C THR A 76 1.46 -9.70 5.66
N VAL A 77 2.27 -10.71 6.02
CA VAL A 77 2.38 -11.20 7.40
C VAL A 77 2.93 -10.13 8.34
N VAL A 78 3.98 -9.41 7.92
CA VAL A 78 4.58 -8.34 8.72
C VAL A 78 3.55 -7.24 8.99
N TYR A 79 2.82 -6.77 7.96
CA TYR A 79 1.78 -5.76 8.11
C TYR A 79 0.63 -6.25 9.00
N ALA A 80 0.14 -7.48 8.80
CA ALA A 80 -0.92 -8.07 9.60
C ALA A 80 -0.56 -8.15 11.09
N LEU A 81 0.63 -8.68 11.42
CA LEU A 81 1.09 -8.77 12.80
C LEU A 81 1.31 -7.39 13.41
N PHE A 82 1.88 -6.46 12.65
CA PHE A 82 2.09 -5.09 13.10
C PHE A 82 0.77 -4.41 13.45
N TYR A 83 -0.26 -4.53 12.61
CA TYR A 83 -1.57 -3.93 12.86
C TYR A 83 -2.29 -4.55 14.06
N ILE A 84 -2.22 -5.87 14.23
CA ILE A 84 -2.73 -6.56 15.43
C ILE A 84 -2.00 -6.12 16.71
N CYS A 85 -0.73 -5.71 16.59
CA CYS A 85 0.02 -5.15 17.71
C CYS A 85 -0.35 -3.69 18.02
N LEU A 86 -0.78 -2.89 17.03
CA LEU A 86 -1.25 -1.52 17.24
C LEU A 86 -2.60 -1.47 17.97
N ASP A 87 -3.56 -2.28 17.52
CA ASP A 87 -4.87 -2.41 18.14
C ASP A 87 -5.47 -3.79 17.81
N LYS A 88 -5.96 -4.51 18.81
CA LYS A 88 -6.36 -5.92 18.62
C LYS A 88 -7.58 -6.07 17.70
N LYS A 89 -8.56 -5.18 17.80
CA LYS A 89 -9.82 -5.31 17.05
C LYS A 89 -9.69 -4.76 15.63
N SER A 90 -9.33 -3.49 15.48
CA SER A 90 -9.14 -2.90 14.15
C SER A 90 -7.92 -3.49 13.43
N GLY A 91 -6.89 -3.89 14.17
CA GLY A 91 -5.74 -4.59 13.61
C GLY A 91 -6.07 -5.96 13.03
N PHE A 92 -7.01 -6.69 13.64
CA PHE A 92 -7.51 -7.94 13.07
C PHE A 92 -8.26 -7.70 11.75
N VAL A 93 -9.11 -6.66 11.69
CA VAL A 93 -9.78 -6.26 10.43
C VAL A 93 -8.75 -5.88 9.36
N ALA A 94 -7.74 -5.08 9.73
CA ALA A 94 -6.66 -4.69 8.83
C ALA A 94 -5.87 -5.91 8.33
N ALA A 95 -5.57 -6.87 9.21
CA ALA A 95 -4.90 -8.11 8.84
C ALA A 95 -5.71 -8.91 7.80
N LEU A 96 -7.02 -9.06 8.00
CA LEU A 96 -7.89 -9.71 7.01
C LEU A 96 -7.86 -8.99 5.67
N MET A 97 -7.87 -7.65 5.66
CA MET A 97 -7.75 -6.87 4.43
C MET A 97 -6.39 -7.07 3.74
N CYS A 98 -5.29 -7.10 4.49
CA CYS A 98 -3.96 -7.41 3.93
C CYS A 98 -3.93 -8.79 3.27
N PHE A 99 -4.46 -9.82 3.93
CA PHE A 99 -4.54 -11.17 3.36
C PHE A 99 -5.48 -11.21 2.14
N ALA A 100 -6.62 -10.52 2.18
CA ALA A 100 -7.53 -10.40 1.04
C ALA A 100 -6.84 -9.74 -0.16
N CYS A 101 -6.04 -8.69 0.08
CA CYS A 101 -5.24 -8.07 -0.97
C CYS A 101 -4.22 -9.02 -1.56
N TRP A 102 -3.47 -9.77 -0.73
CA TRP A 102 -2.48 -10.74 -1.21
C TRP A 102 -3.09 -11.87 -2.01
N VAL A 103 -4.19 -12.45 -1.52
CA VAL A 103 -4.93 -13.50 -2.23
C VAL A 103 -5.47 -12.95 -3.54
N GLY A 104 -6.23 -11.85 -3.49
CA GLY A 104 -6.84 -11.25 -4.67
C GLY A 104 -5.82 -10.82 -5.72
N SER A 105 -4.70 -10.22 -5.31
CA SER A 105 -3.63 -9.82 -6.25
C SER A 105 -2.97 -11.04 -6.89
N SER A 106 -2.82 -12.14 -6.16
CA SER A 106 -2.24 -13.38 -6.68
C SER A 106 -3.13 -14.05 -7.73
N PHE A 107 -4.43 -14.09 -7.48
CA PHE A 107 -5.41 -14.55 -8.47
C PHE A 107 -5.42 -13.64 -9.70
N LEU A 108 -5.45 -12.32 -9.51
CA LEU A 108 -5.43 -11.36 -10.63
C LEU A 108 -4.15 -11.46 -11.47
N ALA A 109 -2.98 -11.61 -10.84
CA ALA A 109 -1.72 -11.81 -11.55
C ALA A 109 -1.74 -13.05 -12.44
N THR A 110 -2.31 -14.14 -11.93
CA THR A 110 -2.43 -15.40 -12.64
C THR A 110 -3.42 -15.27 -13.82
N SER A 111 -4.55 -14.61 -13.60
CA SER A 111 -5.58 -14.40 -14.64
C SER A 111 -5.11 -13.50 -15.79
N LEU A 112 -4.36 -12.42 -15.50
CA LEU A 112 -3.87 -11.50 -16.53
C LEU A 112 -2.59 -12.00 -17.22
N GLY A 113 -1.77 -12.80 -16.52
CA GLY A 113 -0.48 -13.26 -17.02
C GLY A 113 0.56 -12.13 -17.16
N PRO A 114 1.87 -12.48 -17.29
CA PRO A 114 2.92 -11.49 -17.46
C PRO A 114 2.91 -10.91 -18.88
N SER A 115 3.42 -9.68 -19.02
CA SER A 115 3.52 -9.03 -20.34
C SER A 115 4.27 -9.89 -21.36
N LEU A 116 3.73 -9.97 -22.57
CA LEU A 116 4.37 -10.67 -23.67
C LEU A 116 5.74 -10.07 -24.01
N ALA A 117 5.94 -8.76 -23.82
CA ALA A 117 7.24 -8.12 -24.00
C ALA A 117 8.35 -8.73 -23.10
N LEU A 118 8.05 -9.07 -21.84
CA LEU A 118 9.01 -9.77 -20.97
C LEU A 118 9.22 -11.22 -21.41
N LYS A 119 8.17 -11.89 -21.91
CA LYS A 119 8.31 -13.23 -22.51
C LYS A 119 9.19 -13.17 -23.76
N PHE A 120 9.06 -12.15 -24.60
CA PHE A 120 9.89 -11.95 -25.79
C PHE A 120 11.32 -11.57 -25.46
N VAL A 121 11.59 -10.72 -24.47
CA VAL A 121 12.96 -10.41 -24.03
C VAL A 121 13.64 -11.66 -23.48
N LYS A 122 12.95 -12.42 -22.62
CA LYS A 122 13.46 -13.69 -22.10
C LYS A 122 13.70 -14.71 -23.22
N TYR A 123 12.72 -14.88 -24.11
CA TYR A 123 12.80 -15.78 -25.25
C TYR A 123 13.80 -15.31 -26.32
N SER A 124 14.07 -14.01 -26.45
CA SER A 124 15.11 -13.45 -27.34
C SER A 124 16.51 -13.65 -26.76
N PHE A 125 16.65 -13.55 -25.44
CA PHE A 125 17.89 -13.84 -24.73
C PHE A 125 18.23 -15.35 -24.72
N GLU A 126 17.20 -16.20 -24.66
CA GLU A 126 17.36 -17.66 -24.81
C GLU A 126 17.49 -18.12 -26.28
N ARG A 127 16.96 -17.35 -27.25
CA ARG A 127 17.07 -17.65 -28.70
C ARG A 127 18.39 -17.25 -29.36
N GLU A 128 19.25 -16.47 -28.72
CA GLU A 128 20.59 -16.18 -29.26
C GLU A 128 21.45 -17.47 -29.38
N LYS A 129 20.99 -18.60 -28.80
CA LYS A 129 21.59 -19.93 -28.97
C LYS A 129 21.04 -20.80 -30.10
N GLN A 130 19.96 -20.42 -30.79
CA GLN A 130 19.36 -21.30 -31.79
C GLN A 130 18.70 -20.50 -32.91
N TYR A 131 19.53 -20.07 -33.86
CA TYR A 131 19.06 -19.49 -35.11
C TYR A 131 18.35 -20.56 -35.96
N ILE A 132 17.49 -20.05 -36.84
CA ILE A 132 16.96 -20.66 -38.07
C ILE A 132 15.67 -21.50 -37.90
N LEU A 133 14.61 -21.03 -38.60
CA LEU A 133 13.33 -21.68 -38.95
C LEU A 133 12.16 -21.55 -37.96
N ALA A 134 11.41 -20.44 -38.01
CA ALA A 134 9.93 -20.44 -37.98
C ALA A 134 9.40 -19.00 -37.96
N GLU A 135 9.47 -18.34 -39.12
CA GLU A 135 8.75 -17.09 -39.36
C GLU A 135 7.46 -17.41 -40.13
N SER A 136 6.46 -18.00 -39.46
CA SER A 136 5.13 -18.17 -40.09
C SER A 136 3.91 -18.48 -39.20
N LEU A 137 3.99 -18.52 -37.86
CA LEU A 137 2.84 -18.89 -37.02
C LEU A 137 2.71 -18.04 -35.75
N PHE A 138 2.77 -16.72 -35.88
CA PHE A 138 2.47 -15.84 -34.75
C PHE A 138 1.53 -14.71 -35.17
N ASP A 139 0.28 -14.82 -34.75
CA ASP A 139 -0.76 -13.82 -34.96
C ASP A 139 -0.44 -12.58 -34.12
N VAL A 140 0.04 -11.52 -34.78
CA VAL A 140 0.57 -10.29 -34.14
C VAL A 140 -0.55 -9.48 -33.45
N ASP A 141 -1.81 -9.71 -33.83
CA ASP A 141 -2.97 -8.93 -33.38
C ASP A 141 -3.56 -9.42 -32.03
N THR A 142 -3.41 -10.70 -31.68
CA THR A 142 -3.86 -11.22 -30.37
C THR A 142 -2.88 -10.94 -29.23
N VAL A 143 -1.62 -10.66 -29.55
CA VAL A 143 -0.52 -10.48 -28.59
C VAL A 143 -0.38 -9.04 -28.08
N THR A 144 -0.95 -8.09 -28.81
CA THR A 144 -0.83 -6.65 -28.52
C THR A 144 -1.99 -6.08 -27.72
N THR A 145 -3.08 -6.84 -27.49
CA THR A 145 -4.34 -6.31 -26.94
C THR A 145 -4.67 -6.70 -25.49
N SER A 146 -4.08 -7.76 -24.92
CA SER A 146 -4.33 -8.14 -23.52
C SER A 146 -3.46 -7.35 -22.54
N LEU A 147 -4.07 -6.61 -21.61
CA LEU A 147 -3.36 -5.94 -20.52
C LEU A 147 -2.70 -6.95 -19.59
N SER A 148 -1.38 -6.84 -19.40
CA SER A 148 -0.64 -7.62 -18.42
C SER A 148 -0.83 -7.11 -17.00
N PHE A 149 -0.62 -7.97 -15.99
CA PHE A 149 -0.71 -7.54 -14.60
C PHE A 149 0.30 -6.44 -14.25
N GLN A 150 1.48 -6.40 -14.91
CA GLN A 150 2.46 -5.33 -14.71
C GLN A 150 1.92 -3.99 -15.18
N GLN A 151 1.28 -3.94 -16.35
CA GLN A 151 0.68 -2.72 -16.87
C GLN A 151 -0.46 -2.23 -15.97
N VAL A 152 -1.35 -3.14 -15.56
CA VAL A 152 -2.44 -2.82 -14.63
C VAL A 152 -1.90 -2.30 -13.30
N GLY A 153 -0.91 -2.98 -12.73
CA GLY A 153 -0.29 -2.60 -11.47
C GLY A 153 0.38 -1.23 -11.55
N LEU A 154 1.22 -0.99 -12.56
CA LEU A 154 1.93 0.29 -12.74
C LEU A 154 0.98 1.45 -13.03
N ALA A 155 0.00 1.26 -13.92
CA ALA A 155 -0.99 2.30 -14.23
C ALA A 155 -1.80 2.67 -12.98
N SER A 156 -2.20 1.68 -12.19
CA SER A 156 -2.93 1.91 -10.94
C SER A 156 -2.07 2.63 -9.90
N GLN A 157 -0.80 2.24 -9.75
CA GLN A 157 0.14 2.94 -8.86
C GLN A 157 0.28 4.41 -9.25
N LEU A 158 0.54 4.70 -10.54
CA LEU A 158 0.67 6.07 -11.03
C LEU A 158 -0.58 6.90 -10.77
N LEU A 159 -1.76 6.34 -11.07
CA LEU A 159 -3.04 7.02 -10.85
C LEU A 159 -3.27 7.29 -9.36
N CYS A 160 -3.12 6.28 -8.51
CA CYS A 160 -3.39 6.39 -7.09
C CYS A 160 -2.43 7.37 -6.40
N TRP A 161 -1.12 7.25 -6.66
CA TRP A 161 -0.11 8.17 -6.12
C TRP A 161 -0.33 9.60 -6.60
N THR A 162 -0.68 9.80 -7.87
CA THR A 162 -1.04 11.14 -8.38
C THR A 162 -2.20 11.72 -7.59
N GLY A 163 -3.24 10.93 -7.33
CA GLY A 163 -4.35 11.33 -6.46
C GLY A 163 -3.89 11.76 -5.05
N GLN A 164 -3.05 10.95 -4.40
CA GLN A 164 -2.50 11.25 -3.06
C GLN A 164 -1.72 12.58 -3.03
N PHE A 165 -0.83 12.80 -4.00
CA PHE A 165 -0.02 14.01 -4.07
C PHE A 165 -0.86 15.25 -4.43
N LEU A 166 -1.80 15.11 -5.36
CA LEU A 166 -2.75 16.19 -5.68
C LEU A 166 -3.62 16.54 -4.47
N GLY A 167 -4.05 15.54 -3.71
CA GLY A 167 -4.80 15.74 -2.47
C GLY A 167 -4.08 16.66 -1.49
N HIS A 168 -2.82 16.32 -1.17
CA HIS A 168 -1.96 17.15 -0.32
C HIS A 168 -1.68 18.54 -0.92
N GLY A 169 -1.36 18.61 -2.22
CA GLY A 169 -1.00 19.87 -2.87
C GLY A 169 -2.16 20.86 -2.96
N LEU A 170 -3.33 20.39 -3.39
CA LEU A 170 -4.50 21.24 -3.64
C LEU A 170 -5.27 21.57 -2.35
N PHE A 171 -5.47 20.58 -1.47
CA PHE A 171 -6.36 20.74 -0.31
C PHE A 171 -5.62 21.07 0.99
N GLU A 172 -4.52 20.36 1.30
CA GLU A 172 -3.77 20.63 2.54
C GLU A 172 -2.80 21.80 2.39
N LYS A 173 -2.35 22.09 1.15
CA LYS A 173 -1.34 23.13 0.84
C LYS A 173 -0.07 22.98 1.71
N ARG A 174 0.24 21.73 2.05
CA ARG A 174 1.37 21.30 2.88
C ARG A 174 2.07 20.14 2.20
N ALA A 175 3.38 20.06 2.42
CA ALA A 175 4.16 18.91 1.99
C ALA A 175 3.59 17.61 2.60
N PRO A 176 3.59 16.50 1.84
CA PRO A 176 3.07 15.23 2.33
C PRO A 176 3.93 14.66 3.46
N ALA A 177 3.29 13.99 4.41
CA ALA A 177 3.93 13.42 5.59
C ALA A 177 5.07 12.42 5.28
N LEU A 178 5.05 11.82 4.10
CA LEU A 178 6.10 10.93 3.60
C LEU A 178 7.49 11.57 3.54
N LEU A 179 7.57 12.90 3.38
CA LEU A 179 8.84 13.62 3.35
C LEU A 179 9.42 13.82 4.76
N ASP A 180 8.59 13.74 5.80
CA ASP A 180 9.02 13.90 7.19
C ASP A 180 9.32 12.54 7.85
N ASN A 181 8.57 11.49 7.51
CA ASN A 181 8.81 10.15 8.02
C ASN A 181 8.35 9.05 7.05
N LEU A 182 9.25 8.65 6.14
CA LEU A 182 8.99 7.70 5.07
C LEU A 182 8.48 6.34 5.60
N VAL A 183 9.17 5.76 6.58
CA VAL A 183 8.85 4.42 7.11
C VAL A 183 7.48 4.44 7.78
N GLN A 184 7.19 5.46 8.58
CA GLN A 184 5.89 5.59 9.22
C GLN A 184 4.78 5.81 8.19
N ALA A 185 5.01 6.62 7.16
CA ALA A 185 4.02 6.88 6.11
C ALA A 185 3.61 5.57 5.39
N PHE A 186 4.56 4.74 4.98
CA PHE A 186 4.25 3.48 4.30
C PHE A 186 3.66 2.41 5.21
N LEU A 187 4.14 2.32 6.46
CA LEU A 187 3.68 1.28 7.38
C LEU A 187 2.30 1.61 7.95
N MET A 188 2.04 2.88 8.29
CA MET A 188 0.83 3.27 9.02
C MET A 188 -0.35 3.65 8.13
N ALA A 189 -0.11 4.18 6.92
CA ALA A 189 -1.18 4.73 6.10
C ALA A 189 -2.36 3.77 5.85
N PRO A 190 -2.16 2.47 5.51
CA PRO A 190 -3.27 1.54 5.32
C PRO A 190 -4.11 1.33 6.58
N PHE A 191 -3.46 1.28 7.74
CA PHE A 191 -4.15 1.13 9.00
C PHE A 191 -4.94 2.39 9.39
N PHE A 192 -4.38 3.58 9.17
CA PHE A 192 -5.04 4.83 9.55
C PHE A 192 -6.26 5.14 8.71
N VAL A 193 -6.23 4.89 7.39
CA VAL A 193 -7.45 5.05 6.57
C VAL A 193 -8.55 4.07 6.96
N LEU A 194 -8.19 2.85 7.39
CA LEU A 194 -9.16 1.91 7.95
C LEU A 194 -9.72 2.43 9.28
N LEU A 195 -8.86 2.88 10.18
CA LEU A 195 -9.29 3.41 11.47
C LEU A 195 -10.21 4.63 11.32
N GLU A 196 -9.92 5.51 10.35
CA GLU A 196 -10.76 6.65 9.98
C GLU A 196 -12.15 6.20 9.53
N VAL A 197 -12.24 5.17 8.68
CA VAL A 197 -13.53 4.58 8.26
C VAL A 197 -14.25 3.94 9.45
N LEU A 198 -13.54 3.20 10.30
CA LEU A 198 -14.12 2.58 11.49
C LEU A 198 -14.68 3.62 12.46
N GLN A 199 -13.96 4.72 12.68
CA GLN A 199 -14.41 5.84 13.51
C GLN A 199 -15.60 6.58 12.91
N SER A 200 -15.52 6.97 11.64
CA SER A 200 -16.54 7.79 10.98
C SER A 200 -17.83 7.04 10.70
N VAL A 201 -17.77 5.76 10.33
CA VAL A 201 -18.94 4.97 9.93
C VAL A 201 -19.52 4.16 11.09
N PHE A 202 -18.67 3.61 11.95
CA PHE A 202 -19.09 2.69 13.02
C PHE A 202 -18.94 3.26 14.43
N GLY A 203 -18.44 4.49 14.57
CA GLY A 203 -18.15 5.09 15.88
C GLY A 203 -17.10 4.29 16.67
N TYR A 204 -16.24 3.53 15.99
CA TYR A 204 -15.28 2.66 16.63
C TYR A 204 -14.22 3.46 17.38
N GLU A 205 -13.95 3.11 18.62
CA GLU A 205 -12.86 3.70 19.40
C GLU A 205 -11.95 2.58 19.93
N PRO A 206 -10.61 2.64 19.71
CA PRO A 206 -9.69 1.63 20.24
C PRO A 206 -9.83 1.43 21.76
N TYR A 207 -9.98 2.53 22.49
CA TYR A 207 -10.26 2.56 23.93
C TYR A 207 -10.87 3.91 24.34
N PRO A 208 -11.60 3.97 25.47
CA PRO A 208 -12.37 5.17 25.84
C PRO A 208 -11.56 6.47 25.86
N GLY A 209 -12.06 7.49 25.17
CA GLY A 209 -11.47 8.83 25.10
C GLY A 209 -10.25 8.96 24.19
N PHE A 210 -9.94 7.94 23.40
CA PHE A 210 -8.91 7.97 22.37
C PHE A 210 -9.12 9.12 21.38
N GLN A 211 -10.34 9.31 20.86
CA GLN A 211 -10.60 10.35 19.86
C GLN A 211 -10.39 11.75 20.46
N ALA A 212 -10.84 11.97 21.70
CA ALA A 212 -10.62 13.23 22.40
C ALA A 212 -9.12 13.53 22.60
N ARG A 213 -8.32 12.53 23.01
CA ARG A 213 -6.87 12.67 23.18
C ARG A 213 -6.14 12.91 21.85
N VAL A 214 -6.53 12.18 20.80
CA VAL A 214 -5.99 12.36 19.45
C VAL A 214 -6.30 13.77 18.95
N ASN A 215 -7.54 14.24 19.05
CA ASN A 215 -7.95 15.57 18.59
C ASN A 215 -7.17 16.68 19.32
N ALA A 216 -7.04 16.58 20.65
CA ALA A 216 -6.25 17.54 21.42
C ALA A 216 -4.79 17.60 20.94
N LYS A 217 -4.21 16.44 20.56
CA LYS A 217 -2.85 16.36 20.03
C LYS A 217 -2.74 16.89 18.61
N VAL A 218 -3.70 16.59 17.74
CA VAL A 218 -3.79 17.15 16.38
C VAL A 218 -3.83 18.68 16.43
N GLU A 219 -4.68 19.25 17.29
CA GLU A 219 -4.79 20.70 17.47
C GLU A 219 -3.47 21.33 17.93
N SER A 220 -2.80 20.70 18.90
CA SER A 220 -1.48 21.11 19.37
C SER A 220 -0.44 21.09 18.24
N ASP A 221 -0.36 20.00 17.48
CA ASP A 221 0.62 19.81 16.41
C ASP A 221 0.39 20.81 15.24
N ILE A 222 -0.88 21.08 14.91
CA ILE A 222 -1.24 22.09 13.91
C ILE A 222 -0.86 23.50 14.38
N LYS A 223 -1.10 23.82 15.66
CA LYS A 223 -0.73 25.12 16.25
C LYS A 223 0.78 25.33 16.20
N GLU A 224 1.56 24.36 16.66
CA GLU A 224 3.02 24.42 16.64
C GLU A 224 3.57 24.61 15.22
N TRP A 225 3.01 23.88 14.23
CA TRP A 225 3.39 24.04 12.83
C TRP A 225 3.10 25.46 12.29
N ARG A 226 1.93 26.02 12.62
CA ARG A 226 1.56 27.40 12.21
C ARG A 226 2.51 28.42 12.82
N GLU A 227 2.83 28.30 14.11
CA GLU A 227 3.77 29.18 14.80
C GLU A 227 5.17 29.12 14.18
N LYS A 228 5.70 27.91 13.93
CA LYS A 228 6.99 27.72 13.24
C LYS A 228 7.00 28.37 11.85
N LYS A 229 5.90 28.27 11.10
CA LYS A 229 5.75 28.88 9.77
C LYS A 229 5.75 30.41 9.84
N GLN A 230 5.08 31.00 10.84
CA GLN A 230 5.09 32.45 11.06
C GLN A 230 6.49 32.96 11.47
N ILE A 231 7.16 32.28 12.41
CA ILE A 231 8.52 32.62 12.81
C ILE A 231 9.48 32.57 11.62
N LYS A 232 9.38 31.53 10.77
CA LYS A 232 10.20 31.43 9.57
C LYS A 232 9.92 32.57 8.58
N LYS A 233 8.66 32.94 8.40
CA LYS A 233 8.27 34.07 7.54
C LYS A 233 8.86 35.39 8.05
N ASN A 234 8.72 35.66 9.35
CA ASN A 234 9.21 36.89 9.99
C ASN A 234 10.75 36.99 10.00
N LYS A 235 11.49 35.88 9.85
CA LYS A 235 12.95 35.90 9.70
C LYS A 235 13.43 36.21 8.28
N ILE A 236 12.55 36.09 7.28
CA ILE A 236 12.87 36.24 5.86
C ILE A 236 12.41 37.61 5.32
N THR A 237 11.41 38.23 5.96
CA THR A 237 10.98 39.62 5.76
C THR A 237 11.76 40.58 6.64
#